data_AF-A0A0Q0VUL4-F1
#
_entry.id   AF-A0A0Q0VUL4-F1
#
_cell.length_a   1.000
_cell.length_b   1.000
_cell.length_c   1.000
_cell.angle_alpha   90.00
_cell.angle_beta   90.00
_cell.angle_gamma   90.00
#
_symmetry.space_group_name_H-M   'P 1'
#
loop_
_entity.id
_entity.type
_entity.pdbx_description
1 polymer ?
#
loop_
_entity_poly.entity_id
_entity_poly.type
_entity_poly.pdbx_seq_one_letter_code
_entity_poly.pdbx_strand_id
1 'polypeptide(L)'
;MAGKKELTVVTYRGIFQEVEEALGMYSDGYRDQSALLELDGGDAKAMGLEDEKLILLETASGRVVVTAKVSEDPHPGIAFMPASPWSSQLLSGEVGEGGLMELKRFSATVTPTEGAVTSIEEIVERIRAA
;
A
#
# COMPACT_ATOMS: atom_id res chain seq x y z
N MET A 1 9.88 -12.04 -16.78
CA MET A 1 10.66 -11.11 -15.93
C MET A 1 9.64 -10.28 -15.19
N ALA A 2 9.59 -10.40 -13.86
CA ALA A 2 8.69 -9.64 -13.01
C ALA A 2 8.94 -8.14 -13.23
N GLY A 3 7.95 -7.44 -13.75
CA GLY A 3 8.11 -6.03 -14.14
C GLY A 3 8.06 -5.14 -12.91
N LYS A 4 9.07 -4.29 -12.71
CA LYS A 4 9.00 -3.14 -11.80
C LYS A 4 8.24 -2.02 -12.52
N LYS A 5 7.31 -1.34 -11.83
CA LYS A 5 6.57 -0.19 -12.36
C LYS A 5 6.42 0.91 -11.33
N GLU A 6 6.51 2.16 -11.77
CA GLU A 6 6.16 3.31 -10.94
C GLU A 6 4.67 3.64 -11.13
N LEU A 7 3.94 3.80 -10.03
CA LEU A 7 2.51 4.07 -10.01
C LEU A 7 2.20 5.23 -9.06
N THR A 8 1.14 5.98 -9.37
CA THR A 8 0.55 6.92 -8.41
C THR A 8 -0.37 6.16 -7.48
N VAL A 9 -0.01 6.07 -6.21
CA VAL A 9 -0.85 5.47 -5.17
C VAL A 9 -1.75 6.54 -4.59
N VAL A 10 -3.06 6.25 -4.51
CA VAL A 10 -4.06 7.11 -3.88
C VAL A 10 -4.60 6.41 -2.64
N THR A 11 -4.59 7.12 -1.51
CA THR A 11 -5.12 6.57 -0.25
C THR A 11 -6.61 6.84 -0.09
N TYR A 12 -7.34 5.87 0.46
CA TYR A 12 -8.77 5.98 0.71
C TYR A 12 -9.16 5.42 2.09
N ARG A 13 -10.36 5.76 2.54
CA ARG A 13 -10.96 5.15 3.74
C ARG A 13 -11.92 4.05 3.32
N GLY A 14 -11.71 2.85 3.83
CA GLY A 14 -12.50 1.67 3.50
C GLY A 14 -13.44 1.29 4.63
N ILE A 15 -14.73 1.09 4.34
CA ILE A 15 -15.72 0.71 5.36
C ILE A 15 -15.36 -0.61 6.07
N PHE A 16 -14.83 -1.58 5.33
CA PHE A 16 -14.46 -2.89 5.88
C PHE A 16 -13.20 -2.80 6.73
N GLN A 17 -12.22 -2.01 6.28
CA GLN A 17 -11.02 -1.72 7.05
C GLN A 17 -11.34 -1.04 8.39
N GLU A 18 -12.29 -0.10 8.43
CA GLU A 18 -12.73 0.55 9.67
C GLU A 18 -13.44 -0.41 10.64
N VAL A 19 -14.23 -1.35 10.11
CA VAL A 19 -14.86 -2.39 10.93
C VAL A 19 -13.80 -3.29 11.57
N GLU A 20 -12.82 -3.75 10.78
CA GLU A 20 -11.73 -4.58 11.29
C GLU A 20 -10.82 -3.82 12.27
N GLU A 21 -10.62 -2.51 12.07
CA GLU A 21 -9.88 -1.66 13.00
C GLU A 21 -10.54 -1.65 14.39
N ALA A 22 -11.87 -1.55 14.42
CA ALA A 22 -12.65 -1.58 15.66
C ALA A 22 -12.59 -2.94 16.36
N LEU A 23 -12.39 -4.03 15.62
CA LEU A 23 -12.20 -5.37 16.18
C LEU A 23 -10.77 -5.56 16.73
N GLY A 24 -9.77 -4.94 16.09
CA GLY A 24 -8.44 -4.78 16.65
C GLY A 24 -7.34 -4.64 15.60
N MET A 25 -6.42 -3.70 15.82
CA MET A 25 -5.31 -3.40 14.90
C MET A 25 -4.27 -4.52 14.72
N TYR A 26 -4.25 -5.52 15.62
CA TYR A 26 -3.36 -6.68 15.55
C TYR A 26 -4.04 -7.92 14.94
N SER A 27 -5.29 -7.78 14.47
CA SER A 27 -6.01 -8.89 13.85
C SER A 27 -5.55 -9.12 12.41
N ASP A 28 -5.64 -10.38 11.96
CA ASP A 28 -5.43 -10.71 10.54
C ASP A 28 -6.44 -9.97 9.64
N GLY A 29 -7.70 -9.81 10.09
CA GLY A 29 -8.71 -9.07 9.34
C GLY A 29 -8.31 -7.61 9.09
N TYR A 30 -7.78 -6.92 10.11
CA TYR A 30 -7.28 -5.56 9.92
C TYR A 30 -6.09 -5.50 8.98
N ARG A 31 -5.14 -6.45 9.11
CA ARG A 31 -4.00 -6.56 8.20
C ARG A 31 -4.48 -6.76 6.77
N ASP A 32 -5.36 -7.73 6.54
CA ASP A 32 -5.80 -8.11 5.20
C ASP A 32 -6.60 -6.99 4.52
N GLN A 33 -7.32 -6.16 5.30
CA GLN A 33 -8.02 -4.97 4.80
C GLN A 33 -7.14 -3.71 4.70
N SER A 34 -5.93 -3.71 5.29
CA SER A 34 -5.07 -2.51 5.38
C SER A 34 -3.76 -2.62 4.58
N ALA A 35 -3.26 -3.84 4.40
CA ALA A 35 -1.99 -4.18 3.79
C ALA A 35 -2.21 -4.75 2.38
N LEU A 36 -2.97 -4.02 1.57
CA LEU A 36 -3.26 -4.34 0.18
C LEU A 36 -3.01 -3.14 -0.73
N LEU A 37 -2.72 -3.40 -2.00
CA LEU A 37 -2.73 -2.41 -3.07
C LEU A 37 -3.61 -2.90 -4.21
N GLU A 38 -4.66 -2.13 -4.51
CA GLU A 38 -5.55 -2.38 -5.63
C GLU A 38 -4.96 -1.81 -6.93
N LEU A 39 -4.72 -2.69 -7.89
CA LEU A 39 -4.02 -2.44 -9.14
C LEU A 39 -4.96 -2.52 -10.34
N ASP A 40 -4.72 -1.67 -11.34
CA ASP A 40 -5.34 -1.80 -12.65
C ASP A 40 -4.97 -3.16 -13.27
N GLY A 41 -5.95 -3.85 -13.86
CA GLY A 41 -5.74 -5.17 -14.45
C GLY A 41 -4.69 -5.19 -15.57
N GLY A 42 -4.59 -4.11 -16.37
CA GLY A 42 -3.56 -3.97 -17.40
C GLY A 42 -2.16 -3.78 -16.80
N ASP A 43 -2.06 -2.99 -15.74
CA ASP A 43 -0.81 -2.76 -15.02
C ASP A 43 -0.32 -4.01 -14.28
N ALA A 44 -1.22 -4.72 -13.59
CA ALA A 44 -0.94 -6.00 -12.95
C ALA A 44 -0.42 -7.02 -13.98
N LYS A 45 -1.14 -7.16 -15.11
CA LYS A 45 -0.74 -8.07 -16.20
C LYS A 45 0.63 -7.71 -16.79
N ALA A 46 0.91 -6.42 -16.98
CA ALA A 46 2.22 -5.97 -17.48
C ALA A 46 3.37 -6.30 -16.53
N MET A 47 3.11 -6.34 -15.23
CA MET A 47 4.09 -6.75 -14.21
C MET A 47 4.14 -8.28 -14.00
N GLY A 48 3.20 -9.04 -14.57
CA GLY A 48 3.05 -10.48 -14.33
C GLY A 48 2.48 -10.80 -12.95
N LEU A 49 1.65 -9.90 -12.42
CA LEU A 49 0.95 -10.05 -11.15
C LEU A 49 -0.44 -10.63 -11.36
N GLU A 50 -0.85 -11.42 -10.38
CA GLU A 50 -2.19 -11.97 -10.22
C GLU A 50 -2.74 -11.51 -8.87
N ASP A 51 -4.03 -11.74 -8.64
CA ASP A 51 -4.66 -11.45 -7.37
C ASP A 51 -3.96 -12.22 -6.23
N GLU A 52 -3.92 -11.62 -5.04
CA GLU A 52 -3.30 -12.16 -3.83
C GLU A 52 -1.76 -12.33 -3.89
N LYS A 53 -1.09 -11.93 -4.98
CA LYS A 53 0.38 -11.94 -5.04
C LYS A 53 0.99 -10.88 -4.14
N LEU A 54 2.21 -11.14 -3.66
CA LEU A 54 2.91 -10.19 -2.81
C LEU A 54 3.72 -9.19 -3.65
N ILE A 55 3.67 -7.94 -3.24
CA ILE A 55 4.35 -6.83 -3.88
C ILE A 55 5.11 -6.00 -2.84
N LEU A 56 6.31 -5.58 -3.21
CA LEU A 56 7.08 -4.58 -2.50
C LEU A 56 6.72 -3.19 -3.03
N LEU A 57 6.27 -2.32 -2.13
CA LEU A 57 6.12 -0.89 -2.35
C LEU A 57 7.32 -0.16 -1.76
N GLU A 58 7.93 0.71 -2.55
CA GLU A 58 9.10 1.48 -2.14
C GLU A 58 8.98 2.94 -2.59
N THR A 59 9.26 3.85 -1.67
CA THR A 59 9.43 5.29 -1.89
C THR A 59 10.75 5.76 -1.27
N ALA A 60 11.08 7.04 -1.39
CA ALA A 60 12.23 7.62 -0.70
C ALA A 60 12.11 7.56 0.83
N SER A 61 10.88 7.47 1.36
CA SER A 61 10.60 7.48 2.80
C SER A 61 10.71 6.10 3.43
N GLY A 62 10.42 5.06 2.67
CA GLY A 62 10.31 3.73 3.24
C GLY A 62 9.80 2.68 2.27
N ARG A 63 9.59 1.49 2.82
CA ARG A 63 9.14 0.33 2.06
C ARG A 63 8.25 -0.60 2.89
N VAL A 64 7.26 -1.19 2.23
CA VAL A 64 6.37 -2.20 2.82
C VAL A 64 6.06 -3.28 1.79
N VAL A 65 5.89 -4.50 2.27
CA VAL A 65 5.34 -5.60 1.47
C VAL A 65 3.85 -5.71 1.78
N VAL A 66 3.04 -5.74 0.73
CA VAL A 66 1.57 -5.81 0.80
C VAL A 66 1.04 -6.80 -0.23
N THR A 67 -0.23 -7.15 -0.12
CA THR A 67 -0.93 -8.02 -1.05
C THR A 67 -1.46 -7.22 -2.25
N ALA A 68 -1.25 -7.71 -3.46
CA ALA A 68 -1.86 -7.17 -4.67
C ALA A 68 -3.32 -7.60 -4.73
N LYS A 69 -4.20 -6.64 -5.02
CA LYS A 69 -5.59 -6.88 -5.38
C LYS A 69 -5.81 -6.39 -6.81
N VAL A 70 -6.36 -7.21 -7.69
CA VAL A 70 -6.61 -6.79 -9.09
C VAL A 70 -8.03 -6.21 -9.20
N SER A 71 -8.13 -4.96 -9.64
CA SER A 71 -9.41 -4.29 -9.87
C SER A 71 -10.10 -4.81 -11.13
N GLU A 72 -11.43 -4.88 -11.07
CA GLU A 72 -12.29 -5.12 -12.24
C GLU A 72 -12.42 -3.86 -13.10
N ASP A 73 -12.41 -2.69 -12.47
CA ASP A 73 -12.53 -1.39 -13.13
C ASP A 73 -11.15 -0.86 -13.57
N PRO A 74 -11.02 -0.31 -14.80
CA PRO A 74 -9.75 0.17 -15.30
C PRO A 74 -9.36 1.53 -14.69
N HIS A 75 -8.10 1.64 -14.28
CA HIS A 75 -7.49 2.85 -13.74
C HIS A 75 -5.97 2.89 -13.99
N PRO A 76 -5.53 2.88 -15.26
CA PRO A 76 -4.13 2.70 -15.62
C PRO A 76 -3.21 3.80 -15.03
N GLY A 77 -2.09 3.39 -14.46
CA GLY A 77 -1.10 4.26 -13.81
C GLY A 77 -1.47 4.69 -12.39
N ILE A 78 -2.66 4.32 -11.92
CA ILE A 78 -3.18 4.65 -10.59
C ILE A 78 -3.41 3.35 -9.82
N ALA A 79 -3.07 3.36 -8.55
CA ALA A 79 -3.34 2.26 -7.62
C ALA A 79 -4.00 2.81 -6.36
N PHE A 80 -4.81 1.99 -5.69
CA PHE A 80 -5.53 2.41 -4.48
C PHE A 80 -5.07 1.63 -3.26
N MET A 81 -4.86 2.34 -2.16
CA MET A 81 -4.42 1.75 -0.90
C MET A 81 -5.25 2.29 0.27
N PRO A 82 -5.65 1.46 1.24
CA PRO A 82 -6.26 1.94 2.47
C PRO A 82 -5.33 2.92 3.21
N ALA A 83 -5.90 4.00 3.75
CA ALA A 83 -5.21 4.87 4.70
C ALA A 83 -4.98 4.09 6.00
N SER A 84 -3.75 3.66 6.24
CA SER A 84 -3.40 2.66 7.25
C SER A 84 -1.94 2.84 7.71
N PRO A 85 -1.49 2.09 8.74
CA PRO A 85 -0.09 2.08 9.13
C PRO A 85 0.86 1.71 7.99
N TRP A 86 0.44 0.82 7.06
CA TRP A 86 1.25 0.42 5.90
C TRP A 86 1.44 1.54 4.89
N SER A 87 0.36 2.22 4.48
CA SER A 87 0.48 3.35 3.54
C SER A 87 1.25 4.52 4.16
N SER A 88 1.11 4.72 5.47
CA SER A 88 1.83 5.76 6.21
C SER A 88 3.35 5.60 6.18
N GLN A 89 3.88 4.37 6.03
CA GLN A 89 5.33 4.13 5.90
C GLN A 89 5.93 4.67 4.59
N LEU A 90 5.09 5.00 3.60
CA LEU A 90 5.53 5.39 2.26
C LEU A 90 5.47 6.91 2.02
N LEU A 91 4.88 7.66 2.94
CA LEU A 91 4.69 9.12 2.83
C LEU A 91 5.97 9.88 3.15
N SER A 92 6.28 10.97 2.44
CA SER A 92 7.48 11.79 2.67
C SER A 92 7.44 12.63 3.94
N GLY A 93 6.25 12.86 4.51
CA GLY A 93 6.06 13.79 5.62
C GLY A 93 6.32 15.25 5.25
N GLU A 94 6.55 15.55 3.97
CA GLU A 94 6.77 16.91 3.50
C GLU A 94 5.48 17.71 3.54
N VAL A 95 5.61 18.96 3.96
CA VAL A 95 4.51 19.92 4.00
C VAL A 95 4.53 20.70 2.69
N GLY A 96 3.46 20.60 1.92
CA GLY A 96 3.31 21.35 0.68
C GLY A 96 3.16 22.86 0.92
N GLU A 97 3.19 23.64 -0.16
CA GLU A 97 3.11 25.12 -0.11
C GLU A 97 1.88 25.66 0.65
N GLY A 98 0.80 24.87 0.73
CA GLY A 98 -0.42 25.20 1.48
C GLY A 98 -0.36 24.92 2.98
N GLY A 99 0.78 24.50 3.52
CA GLY A 99 0.92 24.15 4.94
C GLY A 99 0.29 22.80 5.32
N LEU A 100 -0.09 21.98 4.34
CA LEU A 100 -0.70 20.66 4.53
C LEU A 100 0.21 19.57 3.98
N MET A 101 0.24 18.42 4.67
CA MET A 101 0.93 17.22 4.18
C MET A 101 0.15 16.57 3.04
N GLU A 102 0.87 16.08 2.03
CA GLU A 102 0.30 15.28 0.95
C GLU A 102 0.06 13.84 1.38
N LEU A 103 -1.02 13.61 2.13
CA LEU A 103 -1.37 12.27 2.64
C LEU A 103 -2.20 11.43 1.67
N LYS A 104 -2.81 12.07 0.66
CA LYS A 104 -3.79 11.44 -0.22
C LYS A 104 -3.20 10.71 -1.40
N ARG A 105 -2.01 11.10 -1.85
CA ARG A 105 -1.37 10.48 -3.00
C ARG A 105 0.14 10.58 -2.92
N PHE A 106 0.83 9.61 -3.50
CA PHE A 106 2.29 9.59 -3.61
C PHE A 106 2.72 8.70 -4.79
N SER A 107 3.92 8.92 -5.31
CA SER A 107 4.53 8.01 -6.30
C SER A 107 5.22 6.87 -5.57
N ALA A 108 4.99 5.63 -5.99
CA ALA A 108 5.68 4.46 -5.45
C ALA A 108 6.14 3.53 -6.55
N THR A 109 7.31 2.93 -6.32
CA THR A 109 7.76 1.77 -7.08
C THR A 109 7.02 0.53 -6.59
N VAL A 110 6.41 -0.21 -7.51
CA VAL A 110 5.79 -1.52 -7.26
C VAL A 110 6.64 -2.60 -7.93
N THR A 111 7.02 -3.62 -7.16
CA THR A 111 7.80 -4.76 -7.65
C THR A 111 7.24 -6.08 -7.08
N PRO A 112 7.03 -7.12 -7.89
CA PRO A 112 6.66 -8.44 -7.38
C PRO A 112 7.70 -9.00 -6.41
N THR A 113 7.27 -9.68 -5.35
CA THR A 113 8.17 -10.25 -4.34
C THR A 113 7.69 -11.61 -3.84
N GLU A 114 8.62 -12.39 -3.28
CA GLU A 114 8.36 -13.68 -2.58
C GLU A 114 8.51 -13.55 -1.06
N GLY A 115 8.57 -12.31 -0.54
CA GLY A 115 8.66 -12.04 0.90
C GLY A 115 7.39 -12.38 1.67
N ALA A 116 7.20 -11.75 2.83
CA ALA A 116 5.97 -11.79 3.59
C ALA A 116 5.40 -10.38 3.72
N VAL A 117 4.07 -10.26 3.85
CA VAL A 117 3.42 -8.99 4.20
C VAL A 117 4.10 -8.44 5.46
N THR A 118 4.50 -7.17 5.41
CA THR A 118 5.13 -6.51 6.56
C THR A 118 4.18 -6.56 7.76
N SER A 119 4.65 -7.03 8.91
CA SER A 119 3.79 -7.17 10.09
C SER A 119 3.51 -5.82 10.75
N ILE A 120 2.41 -5.73 11.51
CA ILE A 120 2.09 -4.50 12.25
C ILE A 120 3.10 -4.27 13.37
N GLU A 121 3.63 -5.34 13.97
CA GLU A 121 4.68 -5.29 14.98
C GLU A 121 5.96 -4.66 14.42
N GLU A 122 6.39 -5.09 13.22
CA GLU A 122 7.53 -4.47 12.52
C GLU A 122 7.30 -2.98 12.27
N ILE A 123 6.08 -2.59 11.88
CA ILE A 123 5.73 -1.17 11.67
C ILE A 123 5.82 -0.39 12.99
N VAL A 124 5.26 -0.94 14.08
CA VAL A 124 5.31 -0.31 15.41
C VAL A 124 6.75 -0.16 15.90
N GLU A 125 7.61 -1.16 15.67
CA GLU A 125 9.03 -1.08 16.01
C GLU A 125 9.74 0.04 15.24
N ARG A 126 9.48 0.18 13.93
CA ARG A 126 10.02 1.27 13.12
C ARG A 126 9.60 2.64 13.64
N ILE A 127 8.31 2.79 13.99
CA ILE A 127 7.77 4.04 14.53
C ILE A 127 8.43 4.39 15.87
N ARG A 128 8.69 3.40 16.74
CA ARG A 128 9.36 3.63 18.03
C ARG A 128 10.83 3.99 17.90
N ALA A 129 11.47 3.59 16.80
CA ALA A 129 12.88 3.84 16.54
C ALA A 129 13.15 5.16 15.79
N ALA A 130 12.11 5.81 15.25
CA ALA A 130 12.16 7.10 14.56
C ALA A 130 12.11 8.27 15.55
#